data_AF-A0A367LX58-F1
#
_entry.id   AF-A0A367LX58-F1
#
_cell.length_a   1.000
_cell.length_b   1.000
_cell.length_c   1.000
_cell.angle_alpha   90.00
_cell.angle_beta   90.00
_cell.angle_gamma   90.00
#
_symmetry.space_group_name_H-M   'P 1'
#
loop_
_entity.id
_entity.type
_entity.pdbx_description
1 polymer ?
#
loop_
_entity_poly.entity_id
_entity_poly.type
_entity_poly.pdbx_seq_one_letter_code
_entity_poly.pdbx_strand_id
1 'polypeptide(L)'
;MMRILLFLATNLAVLVIASITLKLLGVDRFTGQNYGSLLVFCAVFGFAGSLVSLFISKWMAKMSTGTEVISQPRTRHEQWLLQTVEEL
;
A
#
# COMPACT_ATOMS: atom_id res chain seq x y z
N MET A 1 12.33 5.73 31.00
CA MET A 1 11.07 5.05 31.40
C MET A 1 9.98 5.10 30.32
N MET A 2 9.54 6.27 29.83
CA MET A 2 8.44 6.37 28.84
C MET A 2 8.72 5.71 27.47
N ARG A 3 9.98 5.69 27.02
CA ARG A 3 10.37 5.07 25.74
C ARG A 3 10.11 3.56 25.69
N ILE A 4 10.34 2.86 26.80
CA ILE A 4 10.14 1.41 26.90
C ILE A 4 8.63 1.09 26.92
N LEU A 5 7.85 1.89 27.63
CA LEU A 5 6.40 1.74 27.68
C LEU A 5 5.76 1.99 26.30
N LEU A 6 6.15 3.06 25.60
CA LEU A 6 5.68 3.34 24.24
C LEU A 6 6.13 2.26 23.24
N PHE A 7 7.35 1.72 23.38
CA PHE A 7 7.84 0.62 22.56
C PHE A 7 7.00 -0.66 22.75
N LEU A 8 6.72 -1.04 24.00
CA LEU A 8 5.88 -2.19 24.33
C LEU A 8 4.44 -1.98 23.87
N ALA A 9 3.86 -0.80 24.12
CA ALA A 9 2.51 -0.47 23.72
C ALA A 9 2.34 -0.53 22.20
N THR A 10 3.30 0.04 21.45
CA THR A 10 3.27 0.00 19.98
C THR A 10 3.42 -1.44 19.47
N ASN A 11 4.33 -2.24 20.05
CA ASN A 11 4.45 -3.66 19.67
C ASN A 11 3.16 -4.42 19.94
N LEU A 12 2.55 -4.24 21.12
CA LEU A 12 1.30 -4.90 21.46
C LEU A 12 0.15 -4.45 20.54
N ALA A 13 0.06 -3.15 20.23
CA ALA A 13 -0.92 -2.62 19.30
C ALA A 13 -0.76 -3.22 17.91
N VAL A 14 0.48 -3.33 17.40
CA VAL A 14 0.78 -3.98 16.12
C VAL A 14 0.36 -5.45 16.14
N LEU A 15 0.66 -6.20 17.21
CA LEU A 15 0.24 -7.60 17.36
C LEU A 15 -1.30 -7.75 17.40
N VAL A 16 -2.00 -6.84 18.08
CA VAL A 16 -3.46 -6.83 18.16
C VAL A 16 -4.07 -6.57 16.79
N ILE A 17 -3.58 -5.54 16.08
CA ILE A 17 -4.05 -5.20 14.74
C ILE A 17 -3.78 -6.38 13.79
N ALA A 18 -2.57 -6.94 13.80
CA ALA A 18 -2.23 -8.11 12.99
C ALA A 18 -3.16 -9.29 13.29
N SER A 19 -3.43 -9.56 14.57
CA SER A 19 -4.34 -10.65 14.99
C SER A 19 -5.77 -10.44 14.48
N ILE A 20 -6.29 -9.21 14.57
CA ILE A 20 -7.64 -8.86 14.08
C ILE A 20 -7.69 -9.02 12.55
N THR A 21 -6.70 -8.49 11.84
CA THR A 21 -6.61 -8.58 10.38
C THR A 21 -6.55 -10.05 9.92
N LEU A 22 -5.68 -10.87 10.52
CA LEU A 22 -5.56 -12.30 10.20
C LEU A 22 -6.86 -13.08 10.50
N LYS A 23 -7.57 -12.74 11.58
CA LYS A 23 -8.88 -13.33 11.91
C LYS A 23 -9.98 -12.92 10.94
N LEU A 24 -10.07 -11.65 10.58
CA LEU A 24 -11.02 -11.14 9.58
C LEU A 24 -10.81 -11.82 8.22
N LEU A 25 -9.55 -12.06 7.87
CA LEU A 25 -9.17 -12.78 6.66
C LEU A 25 -9.33 -14.29 6.74
N GLY A 26 -9.68 -14.84 7.92
CA GLY A 26 -9.97 -16.26 8.09
C GLY A 26 -8.75 -17.19 8.07
N VAL A 27 -7.54 -16.66 8.28
CA VAL A 27 -6.28 -17.44 8.28
C VAL A 27 -6.29 -18.59 9.27
N ASP A 28 -6.95 -18.39 10.42
CA ASP A 28 -7.08 -19.36 11.51
C ASP A 28 -7.63 -20.73 11.04
N ARG A 29 -8.50 -20.73 10.02
CA ARG A 29 -9.09 -21.96 9.45
C ARG A 29 -8.10 -22.80 8.64
N PHE A 30 -7.01 -22.20 8.16
CA PHE A 30 -6.07 -22.82 7.23
C PHE A 30 -4.80 -23.34 7.93
N THR A 31 -4.58 -22.99 9.19
CA THR A 31 -3.34 -23.25 9.93
C THR A 31 -3.13 -24.70 10.39
N GLY A 32 -4.13 -25.58 10.30
CA GLY A 32 -4.08 -26.89 10.97
C GLY A 32 -4.07 -28.16 10.11
N GLN A 33 -4.50 -28.12 8.85
CA GLN A 33 -4.82 -29.37 8.12
C GLN A 33 -4.28 -29.44 6.67
N ASN A 34 -3.89 -28.32 6.04
CA ASN A 34 -3.48 -28.37 4.64
C ASN A 34 -2.56 -27.20 4.23
N TYR A 35 -1.25 -27.47 4.14
CA TYR A 35 -0.25 -26.49 3.68
C TYR A 35 -0.55 -25.96 2.27
N GLY A 36 -1.23 -26.74 1.42
CA GLY A 36 -1.67 -26.29 0.10
C GLY A 36 -2.71 -25.18 0.17
N SER A 37 -3.69 -25.29 1.07
CA SER A 37 -4.70 -24.25 1.27
C SER A 37 -4.10 -22.97 1.86
N LEU A 38 -3.10 -23.09 2.73
CA LEU A 38 -2.35 -21.93 3.24
C LEU A 38 -1.57 -21.23 2.13
N LEU A 39 -0.90 -21.97 1.24
CA LEU A 39 -0.19 -21.39 0.09
C LEU A 39 -1.13 -20.65 -0.86
N VAL A 40 -2.28 -21.25 -1.20
CA VAL A 40 -3.28 -20.60 -2.06
C VAL A 40 -3.83 -19.34 -1.39
N PHE A 41 -4.13 -19.40 -0.10
CA PHE A 41 -4.56 -18.23 0.66
C PHE A 41 -3.52 -17.10 0.63
N CYS A 42 -2.25 -17.42 0.94
CA CYS A 42 -1.15 -16.45 0.92
C CYS A 42 -0.92 -15.88 -0.48
N ALA A 43 -1.02 -16.69 -1.53
CA ALA A 43 -0.90 -16.23 -2.91
C ALA A 43 -2.03 -15.26 -3.25
N VAL A 44 -3.29 -15.65 -3.07
CA VAL A 44 -4.44 -14.79 -3.38
C VAL A 44 -4.40 -13.50 -2.57
N PHE A 45 -4.16 -13.58 -1.27
CA PHE A 45 -4.12 -12.39 -0.42
C PHE A 45 -2.89 -11.50 -0.72
N GLY A 46 -1.71 -12.09 -0.92
CA GLY A 46 -0.50 -11.35 -1.26
C GLY A 46 -0.61 -10.63 -2.60
N PHE A 47 -1.13 -11.31 -3.63
CA PHE A 47 -1.36 -10.69 -4.94
C PHE A 47 -2.52 -9.70 -4.91
N ALA A 48 -3.63 -9.99 -4.24
CA ALA A 48 -4.74 -9.04 -4.11
C ALA A 48 -4.29 -7.77 -3.36
N GLY A 49 -3.54 -7.92 -2.27
CA GLY A 49 -3.00 -6.80 -1.51
C GLY A 49 -2.02 -5.95 -2.32
N SER A 50 -1.13 -6.57 -3.10
CA SER A 50 -0.18 -5.83 -3.94
C SER A 50 -0.88 -5.09 -5.08
N LEU A 51 -1.89 -5.70 -5.71
CA LEU A 51 -2.69 -5.05 -6.76
C LEU A 51 -3.47 -3.85 -6.20
N VAL A 52 -4.15 -4.01 -5.07
CA VAL A 52 -4.87 -2.91 -4.41
C VAL A 52 -3.88 -1.79 -4.04
N SER A 53 -2.72 -2.13 -3.49
CA SER A 53 -1.67 -1.15 -3.18
C SER A 53 -1.18 -0.41 -4.43
N LEU A 54 -0.98 -1.12 -5.55
CA LEU A 54 -0.56 -0.52 -6.82
C LEU A 54 -1.61 0.45 -7.38
N PHE A 55 -2.89 0.09 -7.35
CA PHE A 55 -3.97 0.97 -7.78
C PHE A 55 -4.03 2.25 -6.94
N ILE A 56 -3.80 2.15 -5.63
CA ILE A 56 -3.79 3.31 -4.74
C ILE A 56 -2.51 4.13 -4.93
N SER A 57 -1.37 3.52 -5.27
CA SER A 57 -0.06 4.18 -5.38
C SER A 57 -0.10 5.44 -6.26
N LYS A 58 -0.70 5.37 -7.45
CA LYS A 58 -0.78 6.52 -8.36
C LYS A 58 -1.63 7.66 -7.78
N TRP A 59 -2.72 7.33 -7.07
CA TRP A 59 -3.56 8.34 -6.42
C TRP A 59 -2.85 8.98 -5.22
N MET A 60 -2.23 8.15 -4.39
CA MET A 60 -1.47 8.58 -3.22
C MET A 60 -0.29 9.49 -3.61
N ALA A 61 0.45 9.14 -4.66
CA ALA A 61 1.57 9.93 -5.17
C ALA A 61 1.14 11.31 -5.68
N LYS A 62 0.01 11.39 -6.41
CA LYS A 62 -0.55 12.68 -6.86
C LYS A 62 -0.99 13.54 -5.68
N MET A 63 -1.63 12.94 -4.69
CA MET A 63 -2.14 13.68 -3.53
C MET A 63 -1.01 14.10 -2.57
N SER A 64 0.03 13.29 -2.36
CA SER A 64 1.12 13.64 -1.44
C SER A 64 2.06 14.72 -1.98
N THR A 65 2.24 14.78 -3.29
CA THR A 65 3.11 15.77 -3.95
C THR A 65 2.36 17.04 -4.34
N GLY A 66 1.03 17.06 -4.22
CA GLY A 66 0.21 18.19 -4.64
C GLY A 66 0.35 18.52 -6.13
N THR A 67 0.62 17.52 -6.97
CA THR A 67 0.92 17.75 -8.38
C THR A 67 -0.28 18.34 -9.11
N GLU A 68 -0.07 19.41 -9.88
CA GLU A 68 -1.05 19.95 -10.81
C GLU A 68 -0.84 19.33 -12.19
N VAL A 69 -1.90 18.78 -12.77
CA VAL A 69 -1.83 18.15 -14.11
C VAL A 69 -1.98 19.22 -15.17
N ILE A 70 -0.89 19.52 -15.87
CA ILE A 70 -0.87 20.48 -17.00
C ILE A 70 -1.63 19.83 -18.17
N SER A 71 -2.80 20.37 -18.52
CA SER A 71 -3.62 19.92 -19.67
C SER A 71 -3.54 20.87 -20.85
N GLN A 72 -3.37 22.18 -20.58
CA GLN A 72 -3.06 23.19 -21.58
C GLN A 72 -1.96 24.08 -21.00
N PRO A 73 -0.80 24.21 -21.67
CA PRO A 73 0.29 25.00 -21.13
C PRO A 73 -0.05 26.49 -21.20
N ARG A 74 0.03 27.17 -20.05
CA ARG A 74 -0.27 28.61 -19.92
C ARG A 74 0.99 29.46 -19.95
N THR A 75 2.15 28.83 -19.75
CA THR A 75 3.46 29.49 -19.71
C THR A 75 4.45 28.85 -20.69
N ARG A 76 5.47 29.62 -21.11
CA ARG A 76 6.55 29.10 -21.99
C ARG A 76 7.31 27.93 -21.37
N HIS A 77 7.44 27.90 -20.04
CA HIS A 77 8.13 26.82 -19.34
C HIS A 77 7.33 25.52 -19.40
N GLU A 78 6.01 25.58 -19.23
CA GLU A 78 5.12 24.41 -19.39
C GLU A 78 5.11 23.89 -20.83
N GLN A 79 5.14 24.79 -21.83
CA GLN A 79 5.27 24.41 -23.24
C GLN A 79 6.57 23.66 -23.52
N TRP A 80 7.70 24.20 -23.05
CA TRP A 80 9.01 23.54 -23.21
C TRP A 80 9.04 22.17 -22.52
N LEU A 81 8.44 22.06 -21.34
CA LEU A 81 8.41 20.82 -20.56
C LEU A 81 7.55 19.74 -21.23
N LEU A 82 6.39 20.11 -21.78
CA LEU A 82 5.55 19.18 -22.56
C LEU A 82 6.26 18.72 -23.83
N GLN A 83 6.87 19.64 -24.59
CA GLN A 83 7.62 19.29 -25.81
C GLN A 83 8.79 18.34 -25.52
N THR A 84 9.55 18.61 -24.46
CA THR A 84 10.68 17.75 -24.06
C THR A 84 10.21 16.34 -23.68
N VAL A 85 9.07 16.22 -23.01
CA VAL A 85 8.50 14.90 -22.64
C VAL A 85 7.92 14.18 -23.86
N GLU A 86 7.38 14.90 -24.85
CA GLU A 86 6.83 14.32 -26.08
C GLU A 86 7.93 13.76 -27.01
N GLU A 87 9.15 14.30 -26.94
CA GLU A 87 10.31 13.81 -27.70
C GLU A 87 11.00 12.57 -27.09
N LEU A 88 10.60 12.13 -25.89
CA LEU A 88 11.21 11.05 -25.10
C LEU A 88 10.43 9.72 -25.20
#